data_AF-A0A496SAU5-F1
#
_entry.id   AF-A0A496SAU5-F1
#
_cell.length_a   1.000
_cell.length_b   1.000
_cell.length_c   1.000
_cell.angle_alpha   90.00
_cell.angle_beta   90.00
_cell.angle_gamma   90.00
#
_symmetry.space_group_name_H-M   'P 1'
#
loop_
_entity.id
_entity.type
_entity.pdbx_description
1 polymer ?
#
loop_
_entity_poly.entity_id
_entity_poly.type
_entity_poly.pdbx_seq_one_letter_code
_entity_poly.pdbx_strand_id
1 'polypeptide(L)'
;PYPASQRADDKAETHRLWHRLPTPAWKLLERGSPTLEEDLEGFLSKHGRVVVLPNHGTEGRDVECFGAGDGRLWEHIGHIMSYDDVLLREERGELRFGEVRFCLRVHVAWDGGRFVAESGFVQVAPSEDFPVASRGRGGRISSLAEVLRNLRFRGKRWVPSEEDVSLLREVSERAAHALNEGLKEGEMLLFMGLDIVCDLDDGGRLLPVLLEANPRPAGLQHSRSLEDGELLITSALFRYIGR
;
A
#
# COMPACT_ATOMS: atom_id res chain seq x y z
N PRO A 1 -7.46 21.01 -1.24
CA PRO A 1 -7.84 19.61 -0.94
C PRO A 1 -8.51 19.50 0.45
N TYR A 2 -9.49 18.61 0.62
CA TYR A 2 -10.10 18.35 1.94
C TYR A 2 -9.05 17.75 2.91
N PRO A 3 -9.16 17.98 4.23
CA PRO A 3 -8.20 17.49 5.22
C PRO A 3 -7.92 15.98 5.14
N ALA A 4 -8.95 15.14 4.95
CA ALA A 4 -8.75 13.71 4.81
C ALA A 4 -7.93 13.30 3.56
N SER A 5 -8.09 14.03 2.46
CA SER A 5 -7.26 13.80 1.27
C SER A 5 -5.80 14.17 1.53
N GLN A 6 -5.56 15.25 2.29
CA GLN A 6 -4.18 15.64 2.66
C GLN A 6 -3.53 14.59 3.55
N ARG A 7 -4.26 14.02 4.52
CA ARG A 7 -3.77 12.89 5.34
C ARG A 7 -3.38 11.69 4.48
N ALA A 8 -4.20 11.35 3.48
CA ALA A 8 -3.92 10.24 2.58
C ALA A 8 -2.76 10.51 1.60
N ASP A 9 -2.59 11.78 1.20
CA ASP A 9 -1.50 12.19 0.30
C ASP A 9 -0.12 12.20 1.02
N ASP A 10 -0.10 12.27 2.36
CA ASP A 10 1.09 12.17 3.22
C ASP A 10 1.27 10.72 3.74
N LYS A 11 2.29 10.02 3.23
CA LYS A 11 2.54 8.61 3.60
C LYS A 11 2.98 8.45 5.06
N ALA A 12 3.80 9.36 5.58
CA ALA A 12 4.24 9.33 6.97
C ALA A 12 3.06 9.52 7.93
N GLU A 13 2.16 10.45 7.63
CA GLU A 13 0.92 10.63 8.41
C GLU A 13 0.01 9.41 8.32
N THR A 14 -0.15 8.85 7.11
CA THR A 14 -0.92 7.62 6.92
C THR A 14 -0.37 6.46 7.78
N HIS A 15 0.94 6.24 7.77
CA HIS A 15 1.57 5.22 8.60
C HIS A 15 1.45 5.50 10.11
N ARG A 16 1.47 6.79 10.52
CA ARG A 16 1.24 7.20 11.91
C ARG A 16 -0.19 6.86 12.37
N LEU A 17 -1.20 7.14 11.53
CA LEU A 17 -2.60 6.79 11.80
C LEU A 17 -2.78 5.27 11.84
N TRP A 18 -2.04 4.52 11.03
CA TRP A 18 -2.06 3.06 10.99
C TRP A 18 -1.14 2.36 12.00
N HIS A 19 -0.63 3.04 13.03
CA HIS A 19 0.33 2.47 13.99
C HIS A 19 -0.12 1.18 14.72
N ARG A 20 -1.42 0.86 14.74
CA ARG A 20 -1.99 -0.39 15.31
C ARG A 20 -2.38 -1.43 14.27
N LEU A 21 -2.11 -1.17 13.01
CA LEU A 21 -2.39 -2.05 11.88
C LEU A 21 -1.09 -2.57 11.29
N PRO A 22 -1.13 -3.66 10.50
CA PRO A 22 0.08 -4.15 9.86
C PRO A 22 0.55 -3.16 8.80
N THR A 23 1.64 -2.46 9.10
CA THR A 23 2.32 -1.49 8.25
C THR A 23 3.81 -1.79 8.32
N PRO A 24 4.62 -1.53 7.26
CA PRO A 24 6.06 -1.67 7.35
C PRO A 24 6.64 -0.77 8.45
N ALA A 25 7.78 -1.16 9.00
CA ALA A 25 8.62 -0.21 9.71
C ALA A 25 8.98 0.94 8.76
N TRP A 26 8.94 2.17 9.25
CA TRP A 26 9.15 3.36 8.44
C TRP A 26 9.89 4.44 9.23
N LYS A 27 10.49 5.37 8.50
CA LYS A 27 11.10 6.58 9.06
C LYS A 27 11.03 7.72 8.05
N LEU A 28 10.61 8.90 8.49
CA LEU A 28 10.65 10.11 7.67
C LEU A 28 12.00 10.80 7.87
N LEU A 29 12.69 11.08 6.77
CA LEU A 29 13.86 11.94 6.71
C LEU A 29 13.42 13.31 6.21
N GLU A 30 13.26 14.24 7.14
CA GLU A 30 12.88 15.62 6.85
C GLU A 30 14.04 16.36 6.19
N ARG A 31 13.72 17.19 5.19
CA ARG A 31 14.70 18.01 4.49
C ARG A 31 15.42 18.96 5.44
N GLY A 32 16.75 18.91 5.43
CA GLY A 32 17.59 19.74 6.29
C GLY A 32 17.75 19.21 7.72
N SER A 33 17.25 18.01 8.03
CA SER A 33 17.51 17.35 9.30
C SER A 33 19.02 17.09 9.49
N PRO A 34 19.62 17.46 10.64
CA PRO A 34 21.02 17.20 10.91
C PRO A 34 21.33 15.71 11.21
N THR A 35 20.31 14.90 11.51
CA THR A 35 20.46 13.47 11.87
C THR A 35 20.25 12.52 10.69
N LEU A 36 20.10 13.06 9.48
CA LEU A 36 19.71 12.31 8.29
C LEU A 36 20.61 11.08 8.03
N GLU A 37 21.93 11.25 8.10
CA GLU A 37 22.91 10.18 7.91
C GLU A 37 22.80 9.09 8.97
N GLU A 38 22.81 9.48 10.26
CA GLU A 38 22.64 8.56 11.38
C GLU A 38 21.31 7.80 11.30
N ASP A 39 20.25 8.49 10.89
CA ASP A 39 18.90 7.95 10.77
C ASP A 39 18.80 6.91 9.65
N LEU A 40 19.43 7.16 8.50
CA LEU A 40 19.50 6.24 7.38
C LEU A 40 20.35 5.00 7.73
N GLU A 41 21.54 5.21 8.29
CA GLU A 41 22.45 4.13 8.67
C GLU A 41 21.83 3.22 9.74
N GLY A 42 21.17 3.81 10.74
CA GLY A 42 20.44 3.06 11.77
C GLY A 42 19.30 2.22 11.18
N PHE A 43 18.57 2.76 10.19
CA PHE A 43 17.50 2.03 9.52
C PHE A 43 18.05 0.86 8.68
N LEU A 44 19.08 1.11 7.86
CA LEU A 44 19.76 0.10 7.05
C LEU A 44 20.38 -1.02 7.90
N SER A 45 21.04 -0.66 9.00
CA SER A 45 21.67 -1.64 9.90
C SER A 45 20.64 -2.59 10.51
N LYS A 46 19.42 -2.12 10.74
CA LYS A 46 18.34 -2.92 11.32
C LYS A 46 17.65 -3.83 10.30
N HIS A 47 17.45 -3.37 9.06
CA HIS A 47 16.61 -4.07 8.07
C HIS A 47 17.41 -4.67 6.89
N GLY A 48 18.68 -4.32 6.71
CA GLY A 48 19.58 -4.80 5.64
C GLY A 48 19.29 -4.21 4.26
N ARG A 49 18.01 -4.01 3.94
CA ARG A 49 17.52 -3.31 2.75
C ARG A 49 16.51 -2.24 3.13
N VAL A 50 16.39 -1.22 2.29
CA VAL A 50 15.46 -0.11 2.49
C VAL A 50 14.78 0.25 1.18
N VAL A 51 13.46 0.44 1.25
CA VAL A 51 12.69 1.08 0.18
C VAL A 51 12.69 2.57 0.46
N VAL A 52 13.15 3.36 -0.52
CA VAL A 52 13.25 4.81 -0.46
C VAL A 52 12.23 5.40 -1.42
N LEU A 53 11.42 6.32 -0.94
CA LEU A 53 10.33 6.93 -1.71
C LEU A 53 10.04 8.36 -1.23
N PRO A 54 9.47 9.22 -2.09
CA PRO A 54 8.95 10.51 -1.65
C PRO A 54 7.76 10.34 -0.70
N ASN A 55 7.67 11.19 0.33
CA ASN A 55 6.56 11.19 1.27
C ASN A 55 5.22 11.45 0.56
N HIS A 56 5.22 12.39 -0.37
CA HIS A 56 4.15 12.78 -1.26
C HIS A 56 4.45 12.31 -2.69
N GLY A 57 3.55 11.53 -3.29
CA GLY A 57 3.75 11.04 -4.64
C GLY A 57 2.90 9.82 -4.92
N THR A 58 2.70 9.54 -6.21
CA THR A 58 1.83 8.45 -6.67
C THR A 58 2.55 7.61 -7.74
N GLU A 59 1.92 6.49 -8.12
CA GLU A 59 2.35 5.64 -9.25
C GLU A 59 3.72 4.99 -9.11
N GLY A 60 4.29 4.94 -7.90
CA GLY A 60 5.60 4.34 -7.66
C GLY A 60 6.76 5.13 -8.28
N ARG A 61 6.55 6.41 -8.59
CA ARG A 61 7.60 7.29 -9.07
C ARG A 61 8.64 7.50 -7.97
N ASP A 62 9.91 7.41 -8.35
CA ASP A 62 11.07 7.58 -7.45
C ASP A 62 11.09 6.61 -6.26
N VAL A 63 10.36 5.50 -6.36
CA VAL A 63 10.42 4.40 -5.39
C VAL A 63 11.47 3.39 -5.85
N GLU A 64 12.53 3.26 -5.05
CA GLU A 64 13.65 2.35 -5.31
C GLU A 64 14.01 1.56 -4.05
N CYS A 65 14.64 0.40 -4.24
CA CYS A 65 15.08 -0.46 -3.12
C CYS A 65 16.61 -0.58 -3.14
N PHE A 66 17.23 -0.27 -2.02
CA PHE A 66 18.68 -0.24 -1.86
C PHE A 66 19.12 -1.21 -0.77
N GLY A 67 20.31 -1.78 -0.95
CA GLY A 67 21.02 -2.53 0.10
C GLY A 67 22.07 -1.65 0.77
N ALA A 68 22.62 -2.14 1.89
CA ALA A 68 23.78 -1.52 2.51
C ALA A 68 24.95 -1.40 1.52
N GLY A 69 25.53 -0.21 1.42
CA GLY A 69 26.67 0.07 0.53
C GLY A 69 26.33 0.33 -0.94
N ASP A 70 25.05 0.43 -1.33
CA ASP A 70 24.69 0.88 -2.69
C ASP A 70 25.07 2.36 -2.86
N GLY A 71 26.08 2.63 -3.70
CA GLY A 71 26.60 3.98 -3.94
C GLY A 71 25.60 4.96 -4.56
N ARG A 72 24.48 4.48 -5.10
CA ARG A 72 23.41 5.32 -5.70
C ARG A 72 22.39 5.80 -4.67
N LEU A 73 22.38 5.21 -3.46
CA LEU A 73 21.38 5.52 -2.44
C LEU A 73 21.36 7.02 -2.09
N TRP A 74 22.53 7.60 -1.87
CA TRP A 74 22.68 9.01 -1.51
C TRP A 74 22.28 9.96 -2.63
N GLU A 75 22.59 9.61 -3.88
CA GLU A 75 22.16 10.37 -5.05
C GLU A 75 20.63 10.36 -5.17
N HIS A 76 20.00 9.20 -4.97
CA HIS A 76 18.54 9.06 -5.01
C HIS A 76 17.83 9.82 -3.89
N ILE A 77 18.35 9.74 -2.66
CA ILE A 77 17.86 10.52 -1.52
C ILE A 77 17.98 12.01 -1.81
N GLY A 78 19.15 12.47 -2.28
CA GLY A 78 19.38 13.86 -2.65
C GLY A 78 18.43 14.35 -3.75
N HIS A 79 18.13 13.49 -4.73
CA HIS A 79 17.14 13.78 -5.77
C HIS A 79 15.76 14.04 -5.18
N ILE A 80 15.23 13.12 -4.36
CA ILE A 80 13.91 13.29 -3.73
C ILE A 80 13.89 14.54 -2.84
N MET A 81 14.95 14.74 -2.04
CA MET A 81 15.07 15.87 -1.12
C MET A 81 15.09 17.24 -1.81
N SER A 82 15.34 17.29 -3.12
CA SER A 82 15.24 18.54 -3.87
C SER A 82 13.79 19.04 -3.99
N TYR A 83 12.78 18.17 -3.85
CA TYR A 83 11.37 18.53 -4.01
C TYR A 83 10.44 18.03 -2.90
N ASP A 84 10.78 16.96 -2.16
CA ASP A 84 9.94 16.40 -1.10
C ASP A 84 10.77 15.88 0.10
N ASP A 85 10.12 15.46 1.18
CA ASP A 85 10.78 14.68 2.23
C ASP A 85 10.92 13.21 1.79
N VAL A 86 11.90 12.52 2.36
CA VAL A 86 12.19 11.12 2.01
C VAL A 86 11.58 10.21 3.06
N LEU A 87 10.76 9.26 2.65
CA LEU A 87 10.30 8.17 3.49
C LEU A 87 11.21 6.95 3.27
N LEU A 88 11.75 6.42 4.37
CA LEU A 88 12.39 5.11 4.43
C LEU A 88 11.35 4.08 4.87
N ARG A 89 11.38 2.90 4.26
CA ARG A 89 10.44 1.83 4.55
C ARG A 89 11.13 0.48 4.49
N GLU A 90 10.78 -0.39 5.42
CA GLU A 90 11.16 -1.80 5.37
C GLU A 90 10.58 -2.43 4.09
N GLU A 91 11.35 -3.31 3.47
CA GLU A 91 10.88 -4.08 2.31
C GLU A 91 9.89 -5.16 2.76
N ARG A 92 8.71 -5.18 2.15
CA ARG A 92 7.61 -6.12 2.43
C ARG A 92 7.08 -6.74 1.13
N GLY A 93 6.19 -7.72 1.26
CA GLY A 93 5.58 -8.46 0.17
C GLY A 93 6.33 -9.76 -0.13
N GLU A 94 6.42 -10.65 0.85
CA GLU A 94 7.04 -11.96 0.73
C GLU A 94 6.29 -12.90 -0.21
N LEU A 95 4.95 -12.76 -0.29
CA LEU A 95 4.16 -13.47 -1.28
C LEU A 95 4.41 -12.87 -2.67
N ARG A 96 4.55 -13.77 -3.65
CA ARG A 96 4.78 -13.44 -5.06
C ARG A 96 3.65 -14.00 -5.92
N PHE A 97 3.45 -13.43 -7.09
CA PHE A 97 2.62 -14.02 -8.14
C PHE A 97 3.55 -14.59 -9.21
N GLY A 98 3.65 -15.92 -9.27
CA GLY A 98 4.83 -16.53 -9.88
C GLY A 98 6.08 -16.11 -9.11
N GLU A 99 7.04 -15.49 -9.80
CA GLU A 99 8.27 -14.95 -9.18
C GLU A 99 8.23 -13.43 -8.99
N VAL A 100 7.20 -12.75 -9.50
CA VAL A 100 7.13 -11.28 -9.51
C VAL A 100 6.35 -10.72 -8.33
N ARG A 101 6.63 -9.46 -7.99
CA ARG A 101 5.88 -8.72 -6.96
C ARG A 101 4.48 -8.39 -7.45
N PHE A 102 3.56 -8.26 -6.50
CA PHE A 102 2.25 -7.71 -6.75
C PHE A 102 1.85 -6.75 -5.63
N CYS A 103 0.89 -5.88 -5.90
CA CYS A 103 0.24 -5.02 -4.94
C CYS A 103 -1.26 -5.06 -5.19
N LEU A 104 -2.03 -5.34 -4.15
CA LEU A 104 -3.48 -5.30 -4.16
C LEU A 104 -3.90 -3.84 -3.98
N ARG A 105 -4.72 -3.31 -4.88
CA ARG A 105 -5.47 -2.08 -4.63
C ARG A 105 -6.88 -2.46 -4.22
N VAL A 106 -7.18 -2.31 -2.93
CA VAL A 106 -8.51 -2.55 -2.37
C VAL A 106 -9.26 -1.23 -2.29
N HIS A 107 -10.43 -1.14 -2.92
CA HIS A 107 -11.30 0.02 -2.79
C HIS A 107 -12.17 -0.12 -1.54
N VAL A 108 -12.17 0.93 -0.74
CA VAL A 108 -12.96 1.02 0.49
C VAL A 108 -13.86 2.23 0.41
N ALA A 109 -15.13 2.05 0.74
CA ALA A 109 -16.17 3.06 0.60
C ALA A 109 -17.02 3.19 1.87
N TRP A 110 -17.46 4.40 2.20
CA TRP A 110 -18.43 4.66 3.25
C TRP A 110 -19.85 4.33 2.77
N ASP A 111 -20.58 3.50 3.53
CA ASP A 111 -21.97 3.14 3.20
C ASP A 111 -23.03 4.02 3.88
N GLY A 112 -22.60 5.03 4.63
CA GLY A 112 -23.45 5.87 5.49
C GLY A 112 -23.51 5.40 6.95
N GLY A 113 -22.75 4.37 7.32
CA GLY A 113 -22.62 3.93 8.72
C GLY A 113 -21.27 3.28 9.04
N ARG A 114 -20.63 2.64 8.06
CA ARG A 114 -19.30 2.04 8.18
C ARG A 114 -18.53 2.10 6.86
N PHE A 115 -17.22 1.86 6.94
CA PHE A 115 -16.41 1.58 5.76
C PHE A 115 -16.60 0.12 5.32
N VAL A 116 -16.64 -0.09 4.01
CA VAL A 116 -16.83 -1.41 3.40
C VAL A 116 -15.77 -1.62 2.32
N ALA A 117 -15.01 -2.71 2.43
CA ALA A 117 -14.07 -3.17 1.41
C ALA A 117 -14.75 -4.22 0.53
N GLU A 118 -15.18 -3.81 -0.66
CA GLU A 118 -16.00 -4.65 -1.55
C GLU A 118 -15.35 -4.94 -2.90
N SER A 119 -14.38 -4.15 -3.33
CA SER A 119 -13.79 -4.33 -4.65
C SER A 119 -12.31 -4.00 -4.69
N GLY A 120 -11.66 -4.34 -5.79
CA GLY A 120 -10.27 -3.99 -6.02
C GLY A 120 -9.71 -4.57 -7.30
N PHE A 121 -8.41 -4.41 -7.49
CA PHE A 121 -7.65 -5.05 -8.55
C PHE A 121 -6.20 -5.24 -8.12
N VAL A 122 -5.42 -5.96 -8.92
CA VAL A 122 -4.02 -6.24 -8.60
C VAL A 122 -3.11 -5.61 -9.63
N GLN A 123 -2.09 -4.91 -9.15
CA GLN A 123 -0.95 -4.48 -9.96
C GLN A 123 0.17 -5.51 -9.81
N VAL A 124 0.77 -5.90 -10.93
CA VAL A 124 1.84 -6.90 -10.99
C VAL A 124 3.07 -6.24 -11.61
N ALA A 125 4.23 -6.46 -10.99
CA ALA A 125 5.51 -5.95 -11.47
C ALA A 125 5.87 -6.54 -12.85
N PRO A 126 6.62 -5.81 -13.70
CA PRO A 126 6.95 -6.28 -15.05
C PRO A 126 7.95 -7.44 -15.05
N SER A 127 8.84 -7.53 -14.05
CA SER A 127 9.77 -8.64 -13.87
C SER A 127 10.18 -8.79 -12.39
N GLU A 128 10.96 -9.82 -12.09
CA GLU A 128 11.38 -10.20 -10.73
C GLU A 128 12.26 -9.14 -10.05
N ASP A 129 13.06 -8.42 -10.86
CA ASP A 129 14.00 -7.41 -10.38
C ASP A 129 13.34 -6.08 -10.00
N PHE A 130 12.04 -5.90 -10.30
CA PHE A 130 11.37 -4.64 -10.04
C PHE A 130 10.88 -4.55 -8.58
N PRO A 131 11.28 -3.50 -7.83
CA PRO A 131 10.93 -3.39 -6.42
C PRO A 131 9.46 -3.03 -6.18
N VAL A 132 8.76 -2.53 -7.21
CA VAL A 132 7.40 -1.99 -7.12
C VAL A 132 6.50 -2.55 -8.21
N ALA A 133 5.31 -2.99 -7.80
CA ALA A 133 4.24 -3.37 -8.70
C ALA A 133 3.33 -2.16 -8.98
N SER A 134 3.68 -1.33 -9.97
CA SER A 134 2.90 -0.16 -10.39
C SER A 134 2.78 -0.07 -11.91
N ARG A 135 1.62 0.41 -12.39
CA ARG A 135 1.42 0.76 -13.82
C ARG A 135 2.41 1.80 -14.32
N GLY A 136 2.71 2.83 -13.52
CA GLY A 136 3.66 3.89 -13.86
C GLY A 136 5.09 3.39 -14.02
N ARG A 137 5.40 2.20 -13.48
CA ARG A 137 6.71 1.53 -13.56
C ARG A 137 6.72 0.37 -14.57
N GLY A 138 5.79 0.37 -15.53
CA GLY A 138 5.69 -0.68 -16.56
C GLY A 138 4.94 -1.94 -16.14
N GLY A 139 4.39 -1.96 -14.92
CA GLY A 139 3.56 -3.07 -14.45
C GLY A 139 2.24 -3.22 -15.21
N ARG A 140 1.56 -4.33 -14.95
CA ARG A 140 0.25 -4.65 -15.55
C ARG A 140 -0.81 -4.83 -14.48
N ILE A 141 -2.07 -4.67 -14.87
CA ILE A 141 -3.20 -5.01 -14.00
C ILE A 141 -3.61 -6.45 -14.30
N SER A 142 -3.82 -7.25 -13.25
CA SER A 142 -4.36 -8.61 -13.33
C SER A 142 -5.62 -8.71 -12.49
N SER A 143 -6.40 -9.77 -12.74
CA SER A 143 -7.58 -10.03 -11.91
C SER A 143 -7.16 -10.52 -10.52
N LEU A 144 -7.92 -10.09 -9.50
CA LEU A 144 -7.69 -10.51 -8.12
C LEU A 144 -7.79 -12.03 -7.96
N ALA A 145 -8.85 -12.64 -8.51
CA ALA A 145 -9.06 -14.08 -8.44
C ALA A 145 -7.94 -14.89 -9.13
N GLU A 146 -7.36 -14.39 -10.21
CA GLU A 146 -6.20 -15.03 -10.84
C GLU A 146 -4.97 -14.96 -9.94
N VAL A 147 -4.64 -13.79 -9.39
CA VAL A 147 -3.44 -13.62 -8.58
C VAL A 147 -3.53 -14.43 -7.30
N LEU A 148 -4.64 -14.33 -6.56
CA LEU A 148 -4.83 -15.03 -5.29
C LEU A 148 -4.73 -16.56 -5.45
N ARG A 149 -5.16 -17.14 -6.58
CA ARG A 149 -5.07 -18.60 -6.83
C ARG A 149 -3.66 -19.10 -7.18
N ASN A 150 -2.75 -18.19 -7.48
CA ASN A 150 -1.42 -18.46 -8.04
C ASN A 150 -0.30 -17.78 -7.23
N LEU A 151 -0.55 -17.53 -5.94
CA LEU A 151 0.47 -17.00 -5.05
C LEU A 151 1.56 -18.03 -4.76
N ARG A 152 2.78 -17.53 -4.52
CA ARG A 152 3.93 -18.33 -4.11
C ARG A 152 4.59 -17.72 -2.89
N PHE A 153 5.02 -18.58 -1.97
CA PHE A 153 5.91 -18.24 -0.86
C PHE A 153 7.18 -19.07 -0.99
N ARG A 154 8.34 -18.41 -1.13
CA ARG A 154 9.65 -19.09 -1.30
C ARG A 154 9.62 -20.18 -2.38
N GLY A 155 9.02 -19.85 -3.53
CA GLY A 155 8.87 -20.76 -4.68
C GLY A 155 7.82 -21.87 -4.51
N LYS A 156 7.13 -21.97 -3.38
CA LYS A 156 6.05 -22.96 -3.16
C LYS A 156 4.69 -22.31 -3.36
N ARG A 157 3.76 -23.01 -3.99
CA ARG A 157 2.38 -22.55 -4.15
C ARG A 157 1.77 -22.29 -2.77
N TRP A 158 1.14 -21.14 -2.61
CA TRP A 158 0.35 -20.76 -1.44
C TRP A 158 -1.03 -20.29 -1.94
N VAL A 159 -2.09 -20.66 -1.23
CA VAL A 159 -3.47 -20.33 -1.62
C VAL A 159 -4.16 -19.75 -0.40
N PRO A 160 -4.72 -18.54 -0.49
CA PRO A 160 -5.46 -17.94 0.61
C PRO A 160 -6.74 -18.73 0.87
N SER A 161 -7.06 -18.90 2.15
CA SER A 161 -8.35 -19.35 2.62
C SER A 161 -9.40 -18.24 2.55
N GLU A 162 -10.68 -18.59 2.76
CA GLU A 162 -11.75 -17.59 2.90
C GLU A 162 -11.54 -16.67 4.12
N GLU A 163 -10.92 -17.19 5.19
CA GLU A 163 -10.53 -16.41 6.36
C GLU A 163 -9.45 -15.38 6.01
N ASP A 164 -8.48 -15.73 5.17
CA ASP A 164 -7.43 -14.80 4.71
C ASP A 164 -8.03 -13.66 3.87
N VAL A 165 -8.99 -13.97 2.99
CA VAL A 165 -9.70 -12.95 2.20
C VAL A 165 -10.56 -12.06 3.11
N SER A 166 -11.20 -12.64 4.12
CA SER A 166 -11.98 -11.90 5.12
C SER A 166 -11.09 -10.97 5.95
N LEU A 167 -9.89 -11.44 6.33
CA LEU A 167 -8.88 -10.64 7.02
C LEU A 167 -8.39 -9.46 6.17
N LEU A 168 -8.16 -9.67 4.87
CA LEU A 168 -7.80 -8.60 3.94
C LEU A 168 -8.87 -7.48 3.92
N ARG A 169 -10.15 -7.86 3.90
CA ARG A 169 -11.28 -6.91 3.96
C ARG A 169 -11.31 -6.18 5.30
N GLU A 170 -11.22 -6.91 6.41
CA GLU A 170 -11.24 -6.33 7.76
C GLU A 170 -10.10 -5.32 7.95
N VAL A 171 -8.88 -5.67 7.57
CA VAL A 171 -7.71 -4.77 7.67
C VAL A 171 -7.92 -3.52 6.81
N SER A 172 -8.49 -3.66 5.62
CA SER A 172 -8.79 -2.53 4.72
C SER A 172 -9.83 -1.58 5.33
N GLU A 173 -10.91 -2.12 5.90
CA GLU A 173 -11.97 -1.33 6.56
C GLU A 173 -11.42 -0.61 7.80
N ARG A 174 -10.62 -1.29 8.62
CA ARG A 174 -9.95 -0.70 9.80
C ARG A 174 -8.96 0.39 9.41
N ALA A 175 -8.23 0.22 8.31
CA ALA A 175 -7.33 1.24 7.77
C ALA A 175 -8.07 2.51 7.34
N ALA A 176 -9.21 2.35 6.66
CA ALA A 176 -10.07 3.47 6.29
C ALA A 176 -10.66 4.19 7.52
N HIS A 177 -11.06 3.44 8.55
CA HIS A 177 -11.51 4.01 9.82
C HIS A 177 -10.39 4.82 10.51
N ALA A 178 -9.18 4.27 10.61
CA ALA A 178 -8.05 4.95 11.24
C ALA A 178 -7.67 6.25 10.52
N LEU A 179 -7.69 6.26 9.17
CA LEU A 179 -7.39 7.46 8.38
C LEU A 179 -8.38 8.61 8.64
N ASN A 180 -9.64 8.26 8.90
CA ASN A 180 -10.74 9.19 9.14
C ASN A 180 -10.99 9.47 10.63
N GLU A 181 -10.13 8.98 11.53
CA GLU A 181 -10.31 9.17 12.97
C GLU A 181 -10.34 10.68 13.32
N GLY A 182 -11.33 11.05 14.14
CA GLY A 182 -11.53 12.43 14.60
C GLY A 182 -12.15 13.38 13.57
N LEU A 183 -12.47 12.92 12.36
CA LEU A 183 -13.13 13.74 11.33
C LEU A 183 -14.65 13.63 11.41
N LYS A 184 -15.36 14.73 11.11
CA LYS A 184 -16.80 14.67 10.89
C LYS A 184 -17.08 14.05 9.52
N GLU A 185 -18.28 13.50 9.33
CA GLU A 185 -18.64 12.81 8.09
C GLU A 185 -18.38 13.65 6.82
N GLY A 186 -18.73 14.94 6.83
CA GLY A 186 -18.49 15.84 5.70
C GLY A 186 -17.02 16.17 5.43
N GLU A 187 -16.10 15.74 6.29
CA GLU A 187 -14.65 15.92 6.18
C GLU A 187 -13.92 14.60 5.86
N MET A 188 -14.64 13.47 5.93
CA MET A 188 -14.07 12.15 5.71
C MET A 188 -13.73 11.89 4.24
N LEU A 189 -12.72 11.05 4.02
CA LEU A 189 -12.46 10.41 2.74
C LEU A 189 -13.40 9.21 2.60
N LEU A 190 -14.53 9.44 1.94
CA LEU A 190 -15.62 8.45 1.80
C LEU A 190 -15.32 7.35 0.77
N PHE A 191 -14.31 7.53 -0.07
CA PHE A 191 -13.86 6.53 -1.04
C PHE A 191 -12.35 6.62 -1.22
N MET A 192 -11.66 5.49 -1.13
CA MET A 192 -10.21 5.42 -1.25
C MET A 192 -9.76 4.09 -1.83
N GLY A 193 -8.58 4.07 -2.44
CA GLY A 193 -7.86 2.84 -2.74
C GLY A 193 -6.76 2.62 -1.72
N LEU A 194 -6.68 1.44 -1.14
CA LEU A 194 -5.62 1.04 -0.23
C LEU A 194 -4.68 0.07 -0.94
N ASP A 195 -3.39 0.39 -0.88
CA ASP A 195 -2.34 -0.44 -1.46
C ASP A 195 -1.81 -1.40 -0.41
N ILE A 196 -1.88 -2.68 -0.73
CA ILE A 196 -1.59 -3.76 0.20
C ILE A 196 -0.65 -4.76 -0.46
N VAL A 197 0.40 -5.14 0.25
CA VAL A 197 1.20 -6.32 -0.08
C VAL A 197 0.95 -7.40 0.96
N CYS A 198 1.32 -8.63 0.63
CA CYS A 198 1.02 -9.77 1.47
C CYS A 198 2.30 -10.45 1.94
N ASP A 199 2.43 -10.56 3.26
CA ASP A 199 3.41 -11.41 3.92
C ASP A 199 2.71 -12.59 4.58
N LEU A 200 3.49 -13.45 5.25
CA LEU A 200 2.97 -14.45 6.16
C LEU A 200 3.42 -14.14 7.60
N ASP A 201 2.55 -14.41 8.58
CA ASP A 201 2.95 -14.43 9.99
C ASP A 201 3.82 -15.67 10.30
N ASP A 202 4.37 -15.76 11.51
CA ASP A 202 5.19 -16.90 11.94
C ASP A 202 4.42 -18.25 11.90
N GLY A 203 3.09 -18.20 11.89
CA GLY A 203 2.20 -19.35 11.74
C GLY A 203 1.86 -19.70 10.28
N GLY A 204 2.36 -18.94 9.31
CA GLY A 204 2.09 -19.12 7.89
C GLY A 204 0.73 -18.60 7.41
N ARG A 205 0.04 -17.79 8.23
CA ARG A 205 -1.24 -17.15 7.86
C ARG A 205 -0.99 -15.82 7.15
N LEU A 206 -1.97 -15.36 6.37
CA LEU A 206 -1.84 -14.09 5.66
C LEU A 206 -1.62 -12.92 6.63
N LEU A 207 -0.64 -12.10 6.31
CA LEU A 207 -0.43 -10.79 6.92
C LEU A 207 -0.61 -9.71 5.84
N PRO A 208 -1.79 -9.04 5.76
CA PRO A 208 -2.01 -7.95 4.83
C PRO A 208 -1.29 -6.69 5.33
N VAL A 209 -0.26 -6.24 4.60
CA VAL A 209 0.58 -5.10 4.97
C VAL A 209 0.18 -3.87 4.17
N LEU A 210 -0.32 -2.87 4.87
CA LEU A 210 -0.75 -1.59 4.32
C LEU A 210 0.46 -0.76 3.90
N LEU A 211 0.50 -0.32 2.64
CA LEU A 211 1.60 0.44 2.08
C LEU A 211 1.28 1.93 1.90
N GLU A 212 0.12 2.25 1.34
CA GLU A 212 -0.33 3.62 1.11
C GLU A 212 -1.85 3.69 0.99
N ALA A 213 -2.41 4.87 1.28
CA ALA A 213 -3.79 5.22 0.97
C ALA A 213 -3.81 6.16 -0.22
N ASN A 214 -4.71 5.93 -1.17
CA ASN A 214 -4.88 6.76 -2.33
C ASN A 214 -6.28 7.41 -2.29
N PRO A 215 -6.37 8.74 -2.10
CA PRO A 215 -7.64 9.44 -2.04
C PRO A 215 -8.31 9.60 -3.41
N ARG A 216 -7.59 9.31 -4.49
CA ARG A 216 -8.05 9.44 -5.88
C ARG A 216 -7.61 8.20 -6.68
N PRO A 217 -8.10 7.01 -6.31
CA PRO A 217 -7.61 5.76 -6.90
C PRO A 217 -7.90 5.72 -8.41
N ALA A 218 -6.83 5.55 -9.20
CA ALA A 218 -6.93 5.33 -10.63
C ALA A 218 -7.16 3.85 -10.96
N GLY A 219 -7.63 3.56 -12.18
CA GLY A 219 -7.79 2.19 -12.68
C GLY A 219 -9.13 1.52 -12.33
N LEU A 220 -10.14 2.29 -11.95
CA LEU A 220 -11.46 1.79 -11.52
C LEU A 220 -12.15 0.88 -12.55
N GLN A 221 -11.87 1.04 -13.85
CA GLN A 221 -12.38 0.15 -14.91
C GLN A 221 -11.94 -1.32 -14.76
N HIS A 222 -10.86 -1.56 -13.99
CA HIS A 222 -10.37 -2.90 -13.70
C HIS A 222 -10.91 -3.46 -12.38
N SER A 223 -11.65 -2.66 -11.62
CA SER A 223 -12.18 -3.04 -10.33
C SER A 223 -13.12 -4.24 -10.47
N ARG A 224 -12.97 -5.20 -9.57
CA ARG A 224 -13.80 -6.39 -9.43
C ARG A 224 -14.15 -6.60 -7.97
N SER A 225 -15.31 -7.19 -7.72
CA SER A 225 -15.77 -7.60 -6.38
C SER A 225 -14.76 -8.54 -5.73
N LEU A 226 -14.53 -8.36 -4.43
CA LEU A 226 -13.68 -9.26 -3.63
C LEU A 226 -14.38 -10.60 -3.33
N GLU A 227 -15.70 -10.67 -3.50
CA GLU A 227 -16.52 -11.83 -3.13
C GLU A 227 -16.69 -12.81 -4.30
N ASP A 228 -17.22 -12.32 -5.42
CA ASP A 228 -17.58 -13.13 -6.59
C ASP A 228 -16.73 -12.82 -7.83
N GLY A 229 -15.90 -11.76 -7.80
CA GLY A 229 -15.06 -11.36 -8.91
C GLY A 229 -15.81 -10.63 -10.03
N GLU A 230 -17.09 -10.29 -9.84
CA GLU A 230 -17.89 -9.53 -10.81
C GLU A 230 -17.44 -8.07 -10.94
N LEU A 231 -17.85 -7.41 -12.02
CA LEU A 231 -17.59 -5.98 -12.24
C LEU A 231 -18.21 -5.13 -11.13
N LEU A 232 -17.36 -4.52 -10.29
CA LEU A 232 -17.79 -3.67 -9.19
C LEU A 232 -16.73 -2.62 -8.88
N ILE A 233 -17.15 -1.35 -8.81
CA ILE A 233 -16.34 -0.27 -8.22
C ILE A 233 -16.74 -0.10 -6.75
N THR A 234 -17.99 0.26 -6.51
CA THR A 234 -18.55 0.30 -5.16
C THR A 234 -20.07 0.29 -5.24
N SER A 235 -20.73 -0.41 -4.31
CA SER A 235 -22.16 -0.28 -4.02
C SER A 235 -22.39 0.55 -2.75
N ALA A 236 -21.44 0.53 -1.81
CA ALA A 236 -21.51 1.24 -0.54
C ALA A 236 -21.66 2.77 -0.74
N LEU A 237 -20.82 3.38 -1.57
CA LEU A 237 -20.89 4.82 -1.80
C LEU A 237 -22.23 5.25 -2.43
N PHE A 238 -22.79 4.45 -3.33
CA PHE A 238 -24.11 4.74 -3.92
C PHE A 238 -25.24 4.61 -2.91
N ARG A 239 -25.16 3.64 -1.99
CA ARG A 239 -26.11 3.53 -0.88
C ARG A 239 -26.04 4.74 0.05
N TYR A 240 -24.87 5.35 0.20
CA TYR A 240 -24.72 6.59 0.96
C TYR A 240 -25.34 7.79 0.21
N ILE A 241 -24.97 8.00 -1.04
CA ILE A 241 -25.44 9.14 -1.86
C ILE A 241 -26.95 9.08 -2.12
N GLY A 242 -27.53 7.88 -2.17
CA GLY A 242 -28.96 7.68 -2.37
C GLY A 242 -29.84 7.89 -1.13
N ARG A 243 -29.25 8.23 0.03
CA ARG A 243 -29.98 8.62 1.24
C ARG A 243 -30.37 10.09 1.18
#